data_AF-A0A9W9YNN3-F1
#
_entry.id   AF-A0A9W9YNN3-F1
#
_cell.length_a   1.000
_cell.length_b   1.000
_cell.length_c   1.000
_cell.angle_alpha   90.00
_cell.angle_beta   90.00
_cell.angle_gamma   90.00
#
_symmetry.space_group_name_H-M   'P 1'
#
loop_
_entity.id
_entity.type
_entity.pdbx_description
1 polymer ?
#
loop_
_entity_poly.entity_id
_entity_poly.type
_entity_poly.pdbx_seq_one_letter_code
_entity_poly.pdbx_strand_id
1 'polypeptide(L)'
;MQQKETKTIVLSTGVLESLQSACDASAVIARLQDNLQLNQAALSDPEPETTRMIRCLATIAKNENRLDVVQHLRQITPAGTTGPMLPERLDVKKIPASQIRKLTIDLCGGEEWKLVAEKLGLSSAEIRYLHNRTMNPCIEALVHSRNQRFINVDTLYDVLVECGLPILADML
;
A
#
# COMPACT_ATOMS: atom_id res chain seq x y z
N MET A 1 -0.28 15.32 23.69
CA MET A 1 -1.61 14.68 23.62
C MET A 1 -1.97 14.65 22.14
N GLN A 2 -2.00 13.52 21.44
CA GLN A 2 -2.88 12.37 21.63
C GLN A 2 -2.22 11.17 20.92
N GLN A 3 -1.91 10.10 21.65
CA GLN A 3 -1.54 8.83 21.04
C GLN A 3 -2.79 8.30 20.35
N LYS A 4 -2.79 8.27 19.01
CA LYS A 4 -3.87 7.65 18.26
C LYS A 4 -3.61 6.15 18.30
N GLU A 5 -4.29 5.48 19.22
CA GLU A 5 -4.30 4.03 19.38
C GLU A 5 -4.50 3.38 18.01
N THR A 6 -3.43 2.78 17.48
CA THR A 6 -3.55 1.68 16.54
C THR A 6 -4.38 0.63 17.26
N LYS A 7 -5.65 0.48 16.85
CA LYS A 7 -6.43 -0.74 17.10
C LYS A 7 -5.62 -1.90 16.54
N THR A 8 -4.74 -2.43 17.37
CA THR A 8 -4.06 -3.70 17.20
C THR A 8 -5.17 -4.72 17.08
N ILE A 9 -5.35 -5.25 15.87
CA ILE A 9 -6.05 -6.51 15.72
C ILE A 9 -5.28 -7.45 16.65
N VAL A 10 -5.93 -7.94 17.70
CA VAL A 10 -5.36 -8.94 18.61
C VAL A 10 -5.23 -10.20 17.77
N LEU A 11 -4.14 -10.30 17.02
CA LEU A 11 -3.80 -11.50 16.29
C LEU A 11 -3.41 -12.54 17.31
N SER A 12 -4.02 -13.70 17.20
CA SER A 12 -3.77 -14.82 18.08
C SER A 12 -2.28 -15.18 18.06
N THR A 13 -1.75 -15.66 19.18
CA THR A 13 -0.37 -16.15 19.30
C THR A 13 0.00 -17.12 18.16
N GLY A 14 -0.97 -17.91 17.68
CA GLY A 14 -0.80 -18.84 16.57
C GLY A 14 -0.46 -18.20 15.20
N VAL A 15 -0.85 -16.94 14.95
CA VAL A 15 -0.48 -16.21 13.74
C VAL A 15 1.02 -15.88 13.74
N LEU A 16 1.54 -15.42 14.88
CA LEU A 16 2.97 -15.10 15.03
C LEU A 16 3.84 -16.37 14.98
N GLU A 17 3.43 -17.43 15.68
CA GLU A 17 4.11 -18.72 15.63
C GLU A 17 4.17 -19.30 14.20
N SER A 18 3.10 -19.11 13.42
CA SER A 18 3.07 -19.56 12.02
C SER A 18 4.06 -18.79 11.15
N LEU A 19 4.24 -17.48 11.37
CA LEU A 19 5.19 -16.66 10.61
C LEU A 19 6.65 -16.94 11.00
N GLN A 20 6.90 -17.24 12.28
CA GLN A 20 8.21 -17.61 12.82
C GLN A 20 8.63 -19.04 12.46
N SER A 21 7.69 -19.88 12.02
CA SER A 21 7.95 -21.22 11.53
C SER A 21 8.78 -21.21 10.24
N ALA A 22 9.73 -22.15 10.12
CA ALA A 22 10.52 -22.37 8.91
C ALA A 22 9.74 -23.04 7.75
N CYS A 23 8.40 -23.11 7.85
CA CYS A 23 7.54 -23.67 6.81
C CYS A 23 7.49 -22.77 5.55
N ASP A 24 7.16 -23.39 4.43
CA ASP A 24 6.87 -22.73 3.15
C ASP A 24 5.70 -21.75 3.26
N ALA A 25 5.72 -20.70 2.43
CA ALA A 25 4.70 -19.64 2.43
C ALA A 25 3.27 -20.18 2.26
N SER A 26 3.09 -21.21 1.43
CA SER A 26 1.80 -21.88 1.23
C SER A 26 1.27 -22.54 2.50
N ALA A 27 2.10 -23.30 3.23
CA ALA A 27 1.69 -23.90 4.49
C ALA A 27 1.43 -22.86 5.59
N VAL A 28 2.20 -21.78 5.62
CA VAL A 28 1.95 -20.66 6.55
C VAL A 28 0.59 -20.03 6.26
N ILE A 29 0.27 -19.76 4.99
CA ILE A 29 -1.01 -19.17 4.62
C ILE A 29 -2.19 -20.10 4.88
N ALA A 30 -2.06 -21.41 4.62
CA ALA A 30 -3.10 -22.38 4.98
C ALA A 30 -3.40 -22.36 6.49
N ARG A 31 -2.36 -22.32 7.33
CA ARG A 31 -2.53 -22.21 8.79
C ARG A 31 -3.17 -20.88 9.21
N LEU A 32 -2.81 -19.79 8.53
CA LEU A 32 -3.41 -18.48 8.78
C LEU A 32 -4.88 -18.45 8.37
N GLN A 33 -5.23 -19.08 7.25
CA GLN A 33 -6.61 -19.23 6.79
C GLN A 33 -7.45 -20.00 7.80
N ASP A 34 -6.95 -21.13 8.30
CA ASP A 34 -7.64 -21.95 9.31
C ASP A 34 -7.84 -21.18 10.62
N ASN A 35 -6.79 -20.50 11.10
CA ASN A 35 -6.83 -19.73 12.36
C ASN A 35 -7.78 -18.53 12.30
N LEU A 36 -7.95 -17.94 11.12
CA LEU A 36 -8.75 -16.73 10.92
C LEU A 36 -10.08 -17.00 10.23
N GLN A 37 -10.40 -18.27 9.94
CA GLN A 37 -11.60 -18.70 9.20
C GLN A 37 -11.76 -17.97 7.87
N LEU A 38 -10.65 -17.71 7.18
CA LEU A 38 -10.63 -17.01 5.90
C LEU A 38 -10.80 -18.00 4.75
N ASN A 39 -11.96 -17.95 4.11
CA ASN A 39 -12.28 -18.79 2.96
C ASN A 39 -11.59 -18.25 1.69
N GLN A 40 -11.30 -19.12 0.73
CA GLN A 40 -10.70 -18.71 -0.56
C GLN A 40 -11.52 -17.63 -1.29
N ALA A 41 -12.86 -17.68 -1.20
CA ALA A 41 -13.74 -16.66 -1.77
C ALA A 41 -13.53 -15.27 -1.15
N ALA A 42 -13.30 -15.21 0.17
CA ALA A 42 -13.05 -13.96 0.90
C ALA A 42 -11.67 -13.37 0.59
N LEU A 43 -10.73 -14.17 0.09
CA LEU A 43 -9.44 -13.67 -0.37
C LEU A 43 -9.53 -13.08 -1.77
N SER A 44 -10.33 -13.69 -2.66
CA SER A 44 -10.55 -13.21 -4.03
C SER A 44 -11.41 -11.95 -4.11
N ASP A 45 -12.36 -11.78 -3.20
CA ASP A 45 -13.21 -10.59 -3.09
C ASP A 45 -13.39 -10.20 -1.62
N PRO A 46 -12.40 -9.50 -1.03
CA PRO A 46 -12.38 -9.22 0.39
C PRO A 46 -13.31 -8.07 0.77
N GLU A 47 -14.19 -8.32 1.73
CA GLU A 47 -14.89 -7.26 2.46
C GLU A 47 -13.90 -6.31 3.17
N PRO A 48 -14.30 -5.08 3.55
CA PRO A 48 -13.40 -4.11 4.18
C PRO A 48 -12.70 -4.63 5.45
N GLU A 49 -13.38 -5.48 6.23
CA GLU A 49 -12.79 -6.12 7.42
C GLU A 49 -11.72 -7.14 7.03
N THR A 50 -12.01 -8.00 6.06
CA THR A 50 -11.05 -8.98 5.51
C THR A 50 -9.85 -8.29 4.88
N THR A 51 -10.05 -7.20 4.15
CA THR A 51 -8.97 -6.37 3.60
C THR A 51 -8.05 -5.85 4.70
N ARG A 52 -8.64 -5.36 5.81
CA ARG A 52 -7.87 -4.89 6.96
C ARG A 52 -7.08 -6.02 7.62
N MET A 53 -7.64 -7.22 7.70
CA MET A 53 -6.96 -8.41 8.23
C MET A 53 -5.78 -8.81 7.33
N ILE A 54 -5.99 -8.91 6.01
CA ILE A 54 -4.94 -9.22 5.02
C ILE A 54 -3.79 -8.21 5.12
N ARG A 55 -4.10 -6.91 5.16
CA ARG A 55 -3.08 -5.85 5.30
C ARG A 55 -2.30 -6.00 6.60
N CYS A 56 -2.97 -6.30 7.72
CA CYS A 56 -2.32 -6.52 8.99
C CYS A 56 -1.37 -7.73 8.97
N LEU A 57 -1.80 -8.83 8.36
CA LEU A 57 -0.96 -10.02 8.15
C LEU A 57 0.26 -9.69 7.29
N ALA A 58 0.08 -8.95 6.20
CA ALA A 58 1.18 -8.52 5.35
C ALA A 58 2.18 -7.63 6.10
N THR A 59 1.70 -6.68 6.91
CA THR A 59 2.57 -5.84 7.75
C THR A 59 3.39 -6.66 8.74
N ILE A 60 2.79 -7.67 9.37
CA ILE A 60 3.51 -8.52 10.34
C ILE A 60 4.48 -9.45 9.66
N ALA A 61 4.09 -10.08 8.55
CA ALA A 61 5.00 -10.88 7.75
C ALA A 61 6.22 -10.06 7.28
N LYS A 62 6.05 -8.78 6.89
CA LYS A 62 7.17 -7.87 6.61
C LYS A 62 8.07 -7.67 7.84
N ASN A 63 7.49 -7.45 9.02
CA ASN A 63 8.24 -7.25 10.26
C ASN A 63 9.02 -8.50 10.70
N GLU A 64 8.48 -9.70 10.45
CA GLU A 64 9.14 -11.00 10.66
C GLU A 64 10.08 -11.38 9.50
N ASN A 65 10.31 -10.46 8.54
CA ASN A 65 11.17 -10.66 7.37
C ASN A 65 10.74 -11.84 6.45
N ARG A 66 9.44 -12.16 6.43
CA ARG A 66 8.79 -13.18 5.60
C ARG A 66 8.14 -12.57 4.36
N LEU A 67 8.96 -11.99 3.49
CA LEU A 67 8.49 -11.37 2.25
C LEU A 67 7.88 -12.39 1.27
N ASP A 68 8.27 -13.65 1.36
CA ASP A 68 7.69 -14.78 0.62
C ASP A 68 6.19 -14.94 0.90
N VAL A 69 5.79 -14.82 2.17
CA VAL A 69 4.38 -14.88 2.58
C VAL A 69 3.62 -13.69 2.01
N VAL A 70 4.20 -12.49 2.06
CA VAL A 70 3.55 -11.29 1.53
C VAL A 70 3.36 -11.37 0.01
N GLN A 71 4.37 -11.89 -0.69
CA GLN A 71 4.30 -12.11 -2.13
C GLN A 71 3.23 -13.16 -2.47
N HIS A 72 3.11 -14.22 -1.69
CA HIS A 72 2.05 -15.22 -1.90
C HIS A 72 0.66 -14.66 -1.60
N LEU A 73 0.49 -13.85 -0.54
CA LEU A 73 -0.75 -13.13 -0.27
C LEU A 73 -1.16 -12.26 -1.46
N ARG A 74 -0.22 -11.51 -2.05
CA ARG A 74 -0.50 -10.65 -3.20
C ARG A 74 -0.92 -11.43 -4.46
N GLN A 75 -0.51 -12.70 -4.59
CA GLN A 75 -0.93 -13.55 -5.71
C GLN A 75 -2.38 -14.06 -5.56
N ILE A 76 -2.85 -14.21 -4.32
CA ILE A 76 -4.17 -14.80 -4.03
C ILE A 76 -5.24 -13.76 -3.66
N THR A 77 -4.84 -12.50 -3.41
CA THR A 77 -5.76 -11.40 -3.11
C THR A 77 -5.76 -10.35 -4.24
N PRO A 78 -6.85 -9.58 -4.42
CA PRO A 78 -6.87 -8.45 -5.35
C PRO A 78 -5.74 -7.46 -5.09
N ALA A 79 -5.32 -6.78 -6.17
CA ALA A 79 -4.38 -5.69 -6.06
C ALA A 79 -4.88 -4.61 -5.10
N GLY A 80 -3.98 -3.93 -4.40
CA GLY A 80 -4.35 -2.87 -3.47
C GLY A 80 -4.74 -3.38 -2.06
N THR A 81 -4.77 -4.70 -1.82
CA THR A 81 -5.19 -5.27 -0.53
C THR A 81 -4.04 -5.41 0.48
N THR A 82 -2.85 -5.80 0.02
CA THR A 82 -1.73 -6.19 0.90
C THR A 82 -0.96 -5.03 1.55
N GLY A 83 -1.13 -3.81 1.06
CA GLY A 83 -0.31 -2.66 1.43
C GLY A 83 1.01 -2.60 0.63
N PRO A 84 1.78 -1.53 0.82
CA PRO A 84 3.04 -1.31 0.11
C PRO A 84 4.13 -2.31 0.55
N MET A 85 5.04 -2.64 -0.36
CA MET A 85 6.26 -3.41 -0.07
C MET A 85 7.31 -2.56 0.62
N LEU A 86 7.39 -1.28 0.28
CA LEU A 86 8.22 -0.33 0.98
C LEU A 86 7.73 -0.12 2.42
N PRO A 87 8.61 0.37 3.31
CA PRO A 87 8.22 0.71 4.67
C PRO A 87 7.08 1.74 4.67
N GLU A 88 5.97 1.44 5.33
CA GLU A 88 4.74 2.25 5.35
C GLU A 88 5.00 3.70 5.79
N ARG A 89 5.89 3.88 6.77
CA ARG A 89 6.25 5.21 7.32
C ARG A 89 7.36 5.93 6.54
N LEU A 90 7.88 5.33 5.46
CA LEU A 90 8.90 5.96 4.62
C LEU A 90 8.33 7.25 4.01
N ASP A 91 9.06 8.35 4.16
CA ASP A 91 8.72 9.62 3.49
C ASP A 91 8.73 9.41 1.97
N VAL A 92 7.71 9.91 1.27
CA VAL A 92 7.62 9.76 -0.20
C VAL A 92 8.84 10.32 -0.94
N LYS A 93 9.53 11.33 -0.38
CA LYS A 93 10.79 11.85 -0.95
C LYS A 93 11.97 10.89 -0.85
N LYS A 94 11.87 9.86 0.01
CA LYS A 94 12.90 8.83 0.22
C LYS A 94 12.60 7.54 -0.54
N ILE A 95 11.52 7.48 -1.32
CA ILE A 95 11.25 6.35 -2.22
C ILE A 95 12.42 6.24 -3.22
N PRO A 96 12.93 5.03 -3.51
CA PRO A 96 14.00 4.84 -4.48
C PRO A 96 13.67 5.49 -5.83
N ALA A 97 14.63 6.22 -6.40
CA ALA A 97 14.43 7.01 -7.62
C ALA A 97 13.90 6.19 -8.81
N SER A 98 14.28 4.91 -8.92
CA SER A 98 13.77 4.00 -9.96
C SER A 98 12.29 3.67 -9.78
N GLN A 99 11.84 3.43 -8.55
CA GLN A 99 10.45 3.09 -8.25
C GLN A 99 9.53 4.29 -8.43
N ILE A 100 9.89 5.45 -7.85
CA ILE A 100 9.07 6.66 -7.98
C ILE A 100 8.98 7.14 -9.44
N ARG A 101 10.08 7.01 -10.19
CA ARG A 101 10.08 7.34 -11.62
C ARG A 101 9.18 6.42 -12.42
N LYS A 102 9.22 5.10 -12.16
CA LYS A 102 8.32 4.15 -12.83
C LYS A 102 6.86 4.48 -12.55
N LEU A 103 6.50 4.62 -11.27
CA LEU A 103 5.14 4.98 -10.84
C LEU A 103 4.64 6.26 -11.52
N THR A 104 5.46 7.31 -11.51
CA THR A 104 5.06 8.62 -12.07
C THR A 104 4.99 8.64 -13.58
N ILE A 105 5.81 7.83 -14.28
CA ILE A 105 5.67 7.63 -15.73
C ILE A 105 4.33 6.97 -16.05
N ASP A 106 3.97 5.91 -15.32
CA ASP A 106 2.71 5.20 -15.55
C ASP A 106 1.50 6.11 -15.27
N LEU A 107 1.55 6.92 -14.19
CA LEU A 107 0.52 7.91 -13.85
C LEU A 107 0.41 9.08 -14.84
N CYS A 108 1.54 9.51 -15.41
CA CYS A 108 1.57 10.59 -16.41
C CYS A 108 1.31 10.09 -17.84
N GLY A 109 1.18 8.78 -18.05
CA GLY A 109 0.76 8.22 -19.34
C GLY A 109 -0.67 8.62 -19.71
N GLY A 110 -1.49 8.96 -18.71
CA GLY A 110 -2.84 9.51 -18.88
C GLY A 110 -3.11 10.69 -17.95
N GLU A 111 -4.34 10.76 -17.45
CA GLU A 111 -4.84 11.85 -16.58
C GLU A 111 -4.94 11.45 -15.11
N GLU A 112 -4.55 10.21 -14.78
CA GLU A 112 -4.59 9.61 -13.46
C GLU A 112 -3.79 10.41 -12.43
N TRP A 113 -2.64 10.99 -12.84
CA TRP A 113 -1.84 11.82 -11.96
C TRP A 113 -2.61 13.07 -11.46
N LYS A 114 -3.56 13.60 -12.24
CA LYS A 114 -4.38 14.76 -11.83
C LYS A 114 -5.33 14.37 -10.71
N LEU A 115 -5.97 13.20 -10.82
CA LEU A 115 -6.84 12.65 -9.78
C LEU A 115 -6.08 12.41 -8.48
N VAL A 116 -4.89 11.80 -8.57
CA VAL A 116 -4.00 11.60 -7.41
C VAL A 116 -3.59 12.94 -6.80
N ALA A 117 -3.20 13.92 -7.61
CA ALA A 117 -2.82 15.25 -7.14
C ALA A 117 -3.97 15.97 -6.41
N GLU A 118 -5.19 15.89 -6.93
CA GLU A 118 -6.39 16.46 -6.30
C GLU A 118 -6.66 15.80 -4.94
N LYS A 119 -6.60 14.46 -4.86
CA LYS A 119 -6.72 13.71 -3.60
C LYS A 119 -5.61 14.05 -2.59
N LEU A 120 -4.43 14.41 -3.08
CA LEU A 120 -3.34 14.90 -2.25
C LEU A 120 -3.49 16.35 -1.80
N GLY A 121 -4.51 17.06 -2.29
CA GLY A 121 -4.91 18.39 -1.84
C GLY A 121 -4.51 19.52 -2.78
N LEU A 122 -4.03 19.23 -3.99
CA LEU A 122 -3.75 20.28 -4.96
C LEU A 122 -5.05 20.84 -5.54
N SER A 123 -5.09 22.16 -5.69
CA SER A 123 -6.14 22.85 -6.43
C SER A 123 -6.01 22.60 -7.94
N SER A 124 -7.13 22.75 -8.66
CA SER A 124 -7.12 22.67 -10.13
C SER A 124 -6.17 23.70 -10.78
N ALA A 125 -5.93 24.84 -10.12
CA ALA A 125 -4.99 25.86 -10.58
C ALA A 125 -3.53 25.39 -10.44
N GLU A 126 -3.16 24.76 -9.32
CA GLU A 126 -1.84 24.16 -9.13
C GLU A 126 -1.60 23.00 -10.09
N ILE A 127 -2.58 22.11 -10.25
CA ILE A 127 -2.51 20.99 -11.22
C ILE A 127 -2.28 21.53 -12.63
N ARG A 128 -3.07 22.53 -13.07
CA ARG A 128 -2.90 23.14 -14.39
C ARG A 128 -1.54 23.84 -14.54
N TYR A 129 -1.06 24.50 -13.49
CA TYR A 129 0.26 25.11 -13.49
C TYR A 129 1.36 24.07 -13.72
N LEU A 130 1.35 22.98 -12.95
CA LEU A 130 2.33 21.89 -13.07
C LEU A 130 2.26 21.21 -14.43
N HIS A 131 1.06 20.88 -14.90
CA HIS A 131 0.84 20.24 -16.19
C HIS A 131 1.50 21.00 -17.36
N ASN A 132 1.44 22.33 -17.33
CA ASN A 132 1.94 23.17 -18.42
C ASN A 132 3.42 23.53 -18.29
N ARG A 133 4.04 23.32 -17.11
CA ARG A 133 5.36 23.88 -16.78
C ARG A 133 6.42 22.84 -16.44
N THR A 134 6.03 21.57 -16.33
CA THR A 134 6.92 20.52 -15.82
C THR A 134 6.90 19.30 -16.73
N MET A 135 8.06 18.66 -16.86
CA MET A 135 8.20 17.44 -17.67
C MET A 135 7.52 16.23 -17.02
N ASN A 136 7.55 16.17 -15.68
CA ASN A 136 6.87 15.14 -14.91
C ASN A 136 6.02 15.82 -13.82
N PRO A 137 4.78 16.19 -14.15
CA PRO A 137 3.92 16.91 -13.22
C PRO A 137 3.52 16.08 -12.00
N CYS A 138 3.54 14.74 -12.09
CA CYS A 138 3.24 13.87 -10.96
C CYS A 138 4.33 13.93 -9.88
N ILE A 139 5.62 13.86 -10.26
CA ILE A 139 6.73 14.01 -9.30
C ILE A 139 6.64 15.36 -8.60
N GLU A 140 6.42 16.44 -9.35
CA GLU A 140 6.34 17.78 -8.78
C GLU A 140 5.10 17.94 -7.87
N ALA A 141 3.96 17.35 -8.25
CA ALA A 141 2.77 17.32 -7.40
C ALA A 141 3.02 16.58 -6.08
N LEU A 142 3.72 15.44 -6.11
CA LEU A 142 4.09 14.70 -4.90
C LEU A 142 5.03 15.50 -4.01
N VAL A 143 6.06 16.13 -4.59
CA VAL A 143 7.02 16.96 -3.85
C VAL A 143 6.32 18.18 -3.23
N HIS A 144 5.45 18.85 -3.99
CA HIS A 144 4.66 19.99 -3.53
C HIS A 144 3.72 19.61 -2.40
N SER A 145 2.94 18.55 -2.57
CA SER A 145 2.03 18.01 -1.54
C SER A 145 2.81 17.67 -0.26
N ARG A 146 3.96 16.99 -0.40
CA ARG A 146 4.81 16.62 0.73
C ARG A 146 5.34 17.88 1.44
N ASN A 147 5.71 18.92 0.70
CA ASN A 147 6.21 20.15 1.30
C ASN A 147 5.14 20.89 2.12
N GLN A 148 3.86 20.76 1.76
CA GLN A 148 2.75 21.33 2.53
C GLN A 148 2.38 20.48 3.75
N ARG A 149 2.40 19.15 3.61
CA ARG A 149 2.10 18.19 4.68
C ARG A 149 2.94 16.93 4.54
N PHE A 150 3.33 16.33 5.66
CA PHE A 150 4.05 15.06 5.59
C PHE A 150 3.20 13.98 4.90
N ILE A 151 3.79 13.32 3.90
CA ILE A 151 3.18 12.20 3.18
C ILE A 151 4.18 11.04 3.25
N ASN A 152 3.71 9.89 3.69
CA ASN A 152 4.45 8.65 3.70
C ASN A 152 3.94 7.69 2.61
N VAL A 153 4.65 6.59 2.40
CA VAL A 153 4.28 5.56 1.43
C VAL A 153 2.87 5.03 1.69
N ASP A 154 2.50 4.81 2.95
CA ASP A 154 1.17 4.30 3.32
C ASP A 154 0.04 5.24 2.86
N THR A 155 0.21 6.55 3.06
CA THR A 155 -0.75 7.57 2.60
C THR A 155 -0.84 7.60 1.08
N LEU A 156 0.30 7.51 0.39
CA LEU A 156 0.32 7.49 -1.08
C LEU A 156 -0.35 6.23 -1.63
N TYR A 157 -0.10 5.08 -1.00
CA TYR A 157 -0.72 3.81 -1.34
C TYR A 157 -2.24 3.89 -1.22
N ASP A 158 -2.75 4.38 -0.09
CA ASP A 158 -4.20 4.52 0.13
C ASP A 158 -4.85 5.45 -0.89
N VAL A 159 -4.19 6.57 -1.21
CA VAL A 159 -4.67 7.49 -2.25
C VAL A 159 -4.74 6.82 -3.62
N LEU A 160 -3.73 6.02 -3.99
CA LEU A 160 -3.75 5.28 -5.27
C LEU A 160 -4.90 4.27 -5.31
N VAL A 161 -5.14 3.54 -4.22
CA VAL A 161 -6.27 2.61 -4.12
C VAL A 161 -7.61 3.36 -4.24
N GLU A 162 -7.77 4.48 -3.52
CA GLU A 162 -8.97 5.34 -3.60
C GLU A 162 -9.19 5.92 -5.01
N CYS A 163 -8.13 6.15 -5.76
CA CYS A 163 -8.20 6.62 -7.14
C CYS A 163 -8.53 5.50 -8.15
N GLY A 164 -8.74 4.26 -7.69
CA GLY A 164 -8.96 3.12 -8.57
C GLY A 164 -7.69 2.61 -9.25
N LEU A 165 -6.52 2.85 -8.65
CA LEU A 165 -5.21 2.48 -9.19
C LEU A 165 -4.48 1.44 -8.31
N PRO A 166 -5.14 0.33 -7.91
CA PRO A 166 -4.56 -0.61 -6.96
C PRO A 166 -3.31 -1.33 -7.49
N ILE A 167 -3.22 -1.55 -8.80
CA ILE A 167 -2.03 -2.14 -9.45
C ILE A 167 -0.82 -1.22 -9.29
N LEU A 168 -1.04 0.10 -9.40
CA LEU A 168 0.04 1.08 -9.21
C LEU A 168 0.41 1.21 -7.74
N ALA A 169 -0.56 1.08 -6.83
CA ALA A 169 -0.33 1.04 -5.39
C ALA A 169 0.60 -0.13 -5.01
N ASP A 170 0.39 -1.32 -5.57
CA ASP A 170 1.23 -2.50 -5.30
C ASP A 170 2.67 -2.40 -5.85
N MET A 171 3.00 -1.38 -6.65
CA MET A 171 4.37 -1.09 -7.07
C MET A 171 5.19 -0.37 -5.98
N LEU A 172 4.52 0.17 -4.97
CA LEU A 172 5.11 0.75 -3.77
C LEU A 172 5.50 -0.32 -2.75
#